data_AF-A0A5A7XRK8-F1
#
_entry.id   AF-A0A5A7XRK8-F1
#
_cell.length_a   1.000
_cell.length_b   1.000
_cell.length_c   1.000
_cell.angle_alpha   90.00
_cell.angle_beta   90.00
_cell.angle_gamma   90.00
#
_symmetry.space_group_name_H-M   'P 1'
#
loop_
_entity.id
_entity.type
_entity.pdbx_description
1 polymer ?
#
loop_
_entity_poly.entity_id
_entity_poly.type
_entity_poly.pdbx_seq_one_letter_code
_entity_poly.pdbx_strand_id
1 'polypeptide(L)'
;MGLLKPDLPVVDFAEWSKGTRAERIRPLARHWAEVGFGTPVVLHLFYVVKILLYVLAGALFAVATSGLGGLADVTSWYDEPIVFQKVVLFTMLFEVVGLGCGFGPLNNRFFPPMGSILYWLRPGTIRLPPWPTRIPLTRGTARTPLDVLLYGALLVVLVVALFSDGTGAIPALGTAVGVLPTWQIWTILGVLAVAGLRDKVIFLAARGEVYASFTVAFLFGGVDMIIAAKLVCLAIWVGAATSKLNKHFPFVISTMMSNSPLVRTKSFKRAFFERFPDDLRPGRISRVVAHFSTVVEGLVPLVLFFTHGGWPTAIAAFVMLVFHFGILSAIPMGVPLEWNVFMMFSVLALFVGHAEIGLGDLTSPLPIVLFAVLAGTVAVGNLFPRKVSFLPGMRYYAGNWDTTQWCMKPSAEEKIKAGLVAIASMPQSQVERIYGSPEQALVMLHSGYAFRAMNTHGRALFSLVHRAMADGEEADYVVTEGERLCSTAIGWNFGDGHMHNEQLIAAMQERCGFEPGEVRVVLLDAQPIHRQRQEYRLVDAATGEFERGFVRVADMVTRQPWADDVPVHVTWSASATTA
;
A
#
# COMPACT_ATOMS: atom_id res chain seq x y z
N MET A 1 1.57 14.29 22.24
CA MET A 1 2.22 14.74 20.98
C MET A 1 2.84 16.11 21.20
N GLY A 2 4.17 16.22 21.08
CA GLY A 2 4.85 17.51 21.03
C GLY A 2 4.81 18.14 19.63
N LEU A 3 5.12 19.44 19.54
CA LEU A 3 5.21 20.14 18.25
C LEU A 3 6.39 19.62 17.41
N LEU A 4 7.59 19.61 18.03
CA LEU A 4 8.86 19.22 17.41
C LEU A 4 9.38 17.86 17.89
N LYS A 5 9.16 17.53 19.17
CA LYS A 5 9.64 16.27 19.76
C LYS A 5 8.59 15.15 19.60
N PRO A 6 9.00 13.94 19.17
CA PRO A 6 8.14 12.77 19.16
C PRO A 6 7.73 12.37 20.59
N ASP A 7 6.58 11.71 20.69
CA ASP A 7 6.00 11.16 21.92
C ASP A 7 6.41 9.67 22.00
N LEU A 8 7.63 9.42 22.47
CA LEU A 8 8.27 8.10 22.43
C LEU A 8 7.88 7.22 23.62
N PRO A 9 7.90 5.89 23.47
CA PRO A 9 7.75 4.97 24.59
C PRO A 9 8.85 5.20 25.64
N VAL A 10 8.46 5.33 26.90
CA VAL A 10 9.39 5.43 28.03
C VAL A 10 9.49 4.06 28.69
N VAL A 11 10.71 3.50 28.70
CA VAL A 11 11.06 2.22 29.34
C VAL A 11 12.38 2.38 30.09
N ASP A 12 12.58 1.64 31.19
CA ASP A 12 13.94 1.42 31.71
C ASP A 12 14.66 0.52 30.70
N PHE A 13 15.66 1.07 30.00
CA PHE A 13 16.35 0.31 28.95
C PHE A 13 17.17 -0.86 29.51
N ALA A 14 17.72 -0.74 30.72
CA ALA A 14 18.56 -1.76 31.34
C ALA A 14 17.74 -2.94 31.91
N GLU A 15 16.45 -2.73 32.20
CA GLU A 15 15.49 -3.80 32.48
C GLU A 15 14.86 -4.34 31.19
N TRP A 16 14.32 -3.45 30.35
CA TRP A 16 13.59 -3.80 29.12
C TRP A 16 14.42 -4.61 28.13
N SER A 17 15.71 -4.28 27.95
CA SER A 17 16.61 -4.99 27.03
C SER A 17 16.84 -6.47 27.40
N LYS A 18 16.65 -6.85 28.67
CA LYS A 18 16.82 -8.23 29.17
C LYS A 18 15.58 -9.12 28.90
N GLY A 19 14.43 -8.52 28.59
CA GLY A 19 13.19 -9.25 28.36
C GLY A 19 13.16 -10.00 27.03
N THR A 20 12.35 -11.06 26.99
CA THR A 20 11.97 -11.73 25.74
C THR A 20 11.36 -10.73 24.73
N ARG A 21 11.30 -11.10 23.44
CA ARG A 21 10.65 -10.26 22.43
C ARG A 21 9.19 -9.92 22.79
N ALA A 22 8.46 -10.87 23.38
CA ALA A 22 7.12 -10.68 23.90
C ALA A 22 7.06 -9.61 25.01
N GLU A 23 7.89 -9.74 26.04
CA GLU A 23 7.97 -8.78 27.14
C GLU A 23 8.38 -7.38 26.66
N ARG A 24 9.31 -7.31 25.70
CA ARG A 24 9.73 -6.05 25.06
C ARG A 24 8.61 -5.40 24.25
N ILE A 25 7.76 -6.17 23.56
CA ILE A 25 6.61 -5.66 22.80
C ILE A 25 5.50 -5.13 23.72
N ARG A 26 5.27 -5.74 24.88
CA ARG A 26 4.13 -5.42 25.77
C ARG A 26 4.01 -3.93 26.17
N PRO A 27 5.05 -3.24 26.69
CA PRO A 27 4.94 -1.81 27.02
C PRO A 27 4.80 -0.94 25.77
N LEU A 28 5.43 -1.33 24.66
CA LEU A 28 5.39 -0.58 23.40
C LEU A 28 4.01 -0.66 22.73
N ALA A 29 3.34 -1.82 22.79
CA ALA A 29 1.97 -2.00 22.33
C ALA A 29 0.97 -1.18 23.16
N ARG A 30 1.19 -1.08 24.48
CA ARG A 30 0.42 -0.21 25.38
C ARG A 30 0.64 1.28 25.06
N HIS A 31 1.87 1.71 24.78
CA HIS A 31 2.16 3.06 24.30
C HIS A 31 1.45 3.33 22.96
N TRP A 32 1.55 2.40 22.00
CA TRP A 32 0.90 2.53 20.70
C TRP A 32 -0.61 2.74 20.84
N ALA A 33 -1.28 1.98 21.71
CA ALA A 33 -2.72 2.12 21.96
C ALA A 33 -3.15 3.53 22.44
N GLU A 34 -2.25 4.29 23.07
CA GLU A 34 -2.53 5.65 23.54
C GLU A 34 -2.00 6.76 22.63
N VAL A 35 -0.96 6.48 21.85
CA VAL A 35 -0.13 7.51 21.20
C VAL A 35 0.01 7.30 19.69
N GLY A 36 -0.15 6.07 19.21
CA GLY A 36 0.20 5.67 17.84
C GLY A 36 1.72 5.58 17.67
N PHE A 37 2.23 5.99 16.50
CA PHE A 37 3.68 6.03 16.24
C PHE A 37 4.42 7.10 17.07
N GLY A 38 3.72 8.02 17.74
CA GLY A 38 4.35 9.13 18.48
C GLY A 38 4.87 10.26 17.60
N THR A 39 4.47 10.30 16.32
CA THR A 39 4.86 11.31 15.34
C THR A 39 4.64 12.75 15.87
N PRO A 40 5.65 13.64 15.81
CA PRO A 40 5.50 15.04 16.19
C PRO A 40 4.54 15.77 15.26
N VAL A 41 3.87 16.83 15.75
CA VAL A 41 2.84 17.56 14.97
C VAL A 41 3.41 18.15 13.68
N VAL A 42 4.67 18.61 13.68
CA VAL A 42 5.33 19.16 12.48
C VAL A 42 5.37 18.19 11.30
N LEU A 43 5.52 16.88 11.54
CA LEU A 43 5.51 15.89 10.45
C LEU A 43 4.11 15.68 9.88
N HIS A 44 3.05 15.78 10.68
CA HIS A 44 1.69 15.77 10.16
C HIS A 44 1.41 17.02 9.30
N LEU A 45 1.89 18.19 9.73
CA LEU A 45 1.79 19.43 8.94
C LEU A 45 2.55 19.36 7.61
N PHE A 46 3.72 18.69 7.58
CA PHE A 46 4.45 18.41 6.35
C PHE A 46 3.59 17.64 5.33
N TYR A 47 2.85 16.61 5.77
CA TYR A 47 1.95 15.87 4.88
C TYR A 47 0.70 16.67 4.46
N VAL A 48 0.21 17.60 5.31
CA VAL A 48 -0.84 18.56 4.89
C VAL A 48 -0.31 19.48 3.78
N VAL A 49 0.89 20.05 3.94
CA VAL A 49 1.52 20.90 2.91
C VAL A 49 1.77 20.10 1.62
N LYS A 50 2.25 18.86 1.72
CA LYS A 50 2.40 17.94 0.58
C LYS A 50 1.10 17.77 -0.19
N ILE A 51 -0.03 17.58 0.51
CA ILE A 51 -1.35 17.44 -0.11
C ILE A 51 -1.84 18.73 -0.76
N LEU A 52 -1.62 19.88 -0.13
CA LEU A 52 -1.94 21.18 -0.75
C LEU A 52 -1.12 21.43 -2.02
N LEU A 53 0.17 21.06 -2.03
CA LEU A 53 1.03 21.14 -3.21
C LEU A 53 0.62 20.15 -4.30
N TYR A 54 0.18 18.94 -3.94
CA TYR A 54 -0.38 17.95 -4.87
C TYR A 54 -1.66 18.48 -5.54
N VAL A 55 -2.60 19.03 -4.77
CA VAL A 55 -3.83 19.65 -5.31
C VAL A 55 -3.49 20.83 -6.21
N LEU A 56 -2.58 21.71 -5.78
CA LEU A 56 -2.14 22.86 -6.58
C LEU A 56 -1.49 22.43 -7.89
N ALA A 57 -0.61 21.42 -7.88
CA ALA A 57 0.02 20.90 -9.09
C ALA A 57 -1.00 20.29 -10.05
N GLY A 58 -1.96 19.51 -9.55
CA GLY A 58 -3.08 18.99 -10.36
C GLY A 58 -3.92 20.10 -10.99
N ALA A 59 -4.27 21.13 -10.22
CA ALA A 59 -5.00 22.30 -10.73
C ALA A 59 -4.18 23.11 -11.76
N LEU A 60 -2.86 23.24 -11.57
CA LEU A 60 -1.97 23.89 -12.54
C LEU A 60 -1.90 23.11 -13.86
N PHE A 61 -1.83 21.78 -13.83
CA PHE A 61 -1.90 20.97 -15.06
C PHE A 61 -3.27 21.03 -15.73
N ALA A 62 -4.35 21.19 -14.96
CA ALA A 62 -5.69 21.42 -15.50
C ALA A 62 -5.74 22.75 -16.28
N VAL A 63 -5.52 23.89 -15.63
CA VAL A 63 -5.65 25.22 -16.24
C VAL A 63 -4.55 25.55 -17.26
N ALA A 64 -3.47 24.77 -17.32
CA ALA A 64 -2.49 24.84 -18.41
C ALA A 64 -3.04 24.33 -19.76
N THR A 65 -4.26 23.78 -19.79
CA THR A 65 -4.96 23.37 -21.02
C THR A 65 -5.60 24.58 -21.68
N SER A 66 -5.30 24.79 -22.96
CA SER A 66 -5.90 25.84 -23.79
C SER A 66 -7.43 25.73 -23.80
N GLY A 67 -8.11 26.84 -23.50
CA GLY A 67 -9.57 26.94 -23.50
C GLY A 67 -10.25 26.77 -22.14
N LEU A 68 -9.52 26.40 -21.07
CA LEU A 68 -10.06 26.34 -19.71
C LEU A 68 -9.93 27.68 -18.95
N GLY A 69 -10.76 27.83 -17.91
CA GLY A 69 -10.77 29.00 -17.03
C GLY A 69 -9.53 29.11 -16.13
N GLY A 70 -9.44 30.23 -15.39
CA GLY A 70 -8.36 30.46 -14.42
C GLY A 70 -8.50 29.62 -13.15
N LEU A 71 -7.42 29.49 -12.37
CA LEU A 71 -7.37 28.71 -11.12
C LEU A 71 -8.49 29.03 -10.12
N ALA A 72 -8.98 30.28 -10.09
CA ALA A 72 -10.02 30.73 -9.16
C ALA A 72 -11.44 30.33 -9.61
N ASP A 73 -11.66 30.07 -10.89
CA ASP A 73 -12.96 29.74 -11.48
C ASP A 73 -13.15 28.22 -11.58
N VAL A 74 -12.99 27.53 -10.45
CA VAL A 74 -12.98 26.06 -10.37
C VAL A 74 -14.24 25.43 -11.00
N THR A 75 -15.38 26.09 -10.85
CA THR A 75 -16.68 25.65 -11.36
C THR A 75 -16.79 25.62 -12.89
N SER A 76 -15.89 26.24 -13.64
CA SER A 76 -15.90 26.19 -15.12
C SER A 76 -14.99 25.12 -15.72
N TRP A 77 -14.23 24.37 -14.91
CA TRP A 77 -13.29 23.37 -15.42
C TRP A 77 -13.13 22.08 -14.58
N TYR A 78 -13.61 22.00 -13.34
CA TYR A 78 -13.35 20.83 -12.48
C TYR A 78 -13.92 19.51 -13.02
N ASP A 79 -14.99 19.56 -13.81
CA ASP A 79 -15.71 18.45 -14.45
C ASP A 79 -15.40 18.32 -15.95
N GLU A 80 -14.55 19.18 -16.54
CA GLU A 80 -14.13 19.05 -17.93
C GLU A 80 -13.40 17.71 -18.15
N PRO A 81 -13.77 16.88 -19.16
CA PRO A 81 -13.29 15.50 -19.25
C PRO A 81 -11.76 15.38 -19.37
N ILE A 82 -11.10 16.32 -20.05
CA ILE A 82 -9.63 16.41 -20.12
C ILE A 82 -8.99 16.68 -18.75
N VAL A 83 -9.65 17.41 -17.84
CA VAL A 83 -9.14 17.64 -16.49
C VAL A 83 -9.11 16.34 -15.69
N PHE A 84 -10.18 15.54 -15.78
CA PHE A 84 -10.19 14.22 -15.14
C PHE A 84 -9.07 13.32 -15.70
N GLN A 85 -8.83 13.35 -17.02
CA GLN A 85 -7.71 12.64 -17.64
C GLN A 85 -6.35 13.10 -17.12
N LYS A 86 -6.09 14.42 -17.11
CA LYS A 86 -4.83 14.98 -16.62
C LYS A 86 -4.62 14.69 -15.13
N VAL A 87 -5.65 14.77 -14.30
CA VAL A 87 -5.53 14.43 -12.87
C VAL A 87 -5.19 12.95 -12.67
N VAL A 88 -5.80 12.02 -13.42
CA VAL A 88 -5.42 10.59 -13.38
C VAL A 88 -3.95 10.38 -13.77
N LEU A 89 -3.51 10.96 -14.88
CA LEU A 89 -2.14 10.79 -15.37
C LEU A 89 -1.10 11.48 -14.46
N PHE A 90 -1.46 12.64 -13.87
CA PHE A 90 -0.66 13.32 -12.87
C PHE A 90 -0.50 12.47 -11.61
N THR A 91 -1.58 11.84 -11.14
CA THR A 91 -1.54 10.97 -9.96
C THR A 91 -0.67 9.73 -10.23
N MET A 92 -0.79 9.12 -11.42
CA MET A 92 0.06 8.01 -11.85
C MET A 92 1.56 8.42 -11.86
N LEU A 93 1.88 9.60 -12.40
CA LEU A 93 3.24 10.14 -12.41
C LEU A 93 3.75 10.39 -10.99
N PHE A 94 2.95 11.01 -10.12
CA PHE A 94 3.30 11.33 -8.73
C PHE A 94 3.59 10.07 -7.90
N GLU A 95 2.79 9.02 -8.10
CA GLU A 95 2.95 7.72 -7.45
C GLU A 95 4.19 6.97 -7.97
N VAL A 96 4.36 6.84 -9.29
CA VAL A 96 5.47 6.06 -9.87
C VAL A 96 6.84 6.74 -9.67
N VAL A 97 6.91 8.07 -9.62
CA VAL A 97 8.14 8.79 -9.25
C VAL A 97 8.53 8.55 -7.78
N GLY A 98 7.57 8.14 -6.94
CA GLY A 98 7.76 7.83 -5.52
C GLY A 98 7.40 8.98 -4.57
N LEU A 99 6.64 9.98 -5.03
CA LEU A 99 6.14 11.08 -4.20
C LEU A 99 4.84 10.70 -3.48
N GLY A 100 4.03 9.79 -4.02
CA GLY A 100 2.76 9.34 -3.43
C GLY A 100 2.92 8.41 -2.23
N CYS A 101 2.37 7.21 -2.36
CA CYS A 101 2.39 6.12 -1.39
C CYS A 101 3.83 5.66 -1.09
N GLY A 102 4.13 5.41 0.18
CA GLY A 102 5.48 5.04 0.62
C GLY A 102 6.46 6.22 0.78
N PHE A 103 6.04 7.48 0.58
CA PHE A 103 6.89 8.65 0.75
C PHE A 103 7.09 9.07 2.22
N GLY A 104 8.33 9.41 2.59
CA GLY A 104 8.69 10.16 3.79
C GLY A 104 8.65 9.41 5.13
N PRO A 105 8.85 10.15 6.25
CA PRO A 105 9.13 9.59 7.58
C PRO A 105 8.06 8.63 8.13
N LEU A 106 6.78 8.83 7.81
CA LEU A 106 5.71 7.91 8.26
C LEU A 106 5.80 6.51 7.62
N ASN A 107 6.56 6.38 6.53
CA ASN A 107 6.91 5.10 5.91
C ASN A 107 8.31 4.60 6.33
N ASN A 108 8.87 5.15 7.42
CA ASN A 108 10.25 4.93 7.87
C ASN A 108 11.33 5.26 6.81
N ARG A 109 11.03 6.20 5.88
CA ARG A 109 12.00 6.70 4.90
C ARG A 109 12.39 8.12 5.27
N PHE A 110 13.63 8.28 5.69
CA PHE A 110 14.11 9.56 6.22
C PHE A 110 15.10 10.24 5.29
N PHE A 111 16.12 9.51 4.81
CA PHE A 111 17.08 10.07 3.87
C PHE A 111 17.66 8.99 2.93
N PRO A 112 17.33 9.02 1.62
CA PRO A 112 16.30 9.86 0.99
C PRO A 112 14.87 9.49 1.47
N PRO A 113 13.89 10.42 1.40
CA PRO A 113 12.49 10.14 1.76
C PRO A 113 11.73 9.29 0.71
N MET A 114 12.37 8.97 -0.40
CA MET A 114 11.83 8.25 -1.55
C MET A 114 12.92 7.35 -2.16
N GLY A 115 12.52 6.22 -2.76
CA GLY A 115 13.41 5.40 -3.60
C GLY A 115 13.00 5.55 -5.06
N SER A 116 12.10 4.70 -5.55
CA SER A 116 11.43 4.77 -6.87
C SER A 116 12.33 5.30 -7.99
N ILE A 117 12.13 6.54 -8.46
CA ILE A 117 12.93 7.17 -9.54
C ILE A 117 14.44 7.11 -9.31
N LEU A 118 14.90 7.22 -8.05
CA LEU A 118 16.32 7.18 -7.71
C LEU A 118 16.92 5.78 -7.99
N TYR A 119 16.13 4.72 -7.82
CA TYR A 119 16.52 3.33 -8.10
C TYR A 119 16.28 2.95 -9.57
N TRP A 120 15.13 3.32 -10.14
CA TRP A 120 14.66 2.74 -11.40
C TRP A 120 15.22 3.41 -12.65
N LEU A 121 15.86 4.57 -12.49
CA LEU A 121 16.75 5.15 -13.52
C LEU A 121 18.18 4.56 -13.47
N ARG A 122 18.44 3.52 -12.66
CA ARG A 122 19.78 2.91 -12.51
C ARG A 122 19.79 1.43 -12.92
N PRO A 123 20.64 1.03 -13.89
CA PRO A 123 20.91 -0.37 -14.16
C PRO A 123 21.48 -1.10 -12.92
N GLY A 124 21.43 -2.43 -12.92
CA GLY A 124 21.97 -3.30 -11.85
C GLY A 124 21.07 -3.44 -10.60
N THR A 125 20.17 -2.49 -10.35
CA THR A 125 19.18 -2.57 -9.27
C THR A 125 18.21 -3.75 -9.45
N ILE A 126 17.65 -4.29 -8.36
CA ILE A 126 16.76 -5.48 -8.43
C ILE A 126 15.40 -5.12 -9.05
N ARG A 127 14.99 -5.87 -10.09
CA ARG A 127 13.62 -5.93 -10.62
C ARG A 127 12.95 -7.27 -10.36
N LEU A 128 11.63 -7.26 -10.29
CA LEU A 128 10.80 -8.42 -10.00
C LEU A 128 9.80 -8.65 -11.15
N PRO A 129 10.21 -9.25 -12.28
CA PRO A 129 9.27 -9.63 -13.35
C PRO A 129 8.15 -10.52 -12.80
N PRO A 130 6.87 -10.35 -13.18
CA PRO A 130 5.77 -11.13 -12.62
C PRO A 130 5.80 -12.61 -13.05
N TRP A 131 6.25 -12.90 -14.28
CA TRP A 131 6.29 -14.27 -14.83
C TRP A 131 7.56 -14.57 -15.64
N PRO A 132 8.77 -14.52 -15.03
CA PRO A 132 10.06 -14.58 -15.73
C PRO A 132 10.28 -15.88 -16.52
N THR A 133 9.65 -16.98 -16.11
CA THR A 133 9.76 -18.28 -16.79
C THR A 133 8.77 -18.45 -17.95
N ARG A 134 7.76 -17.58 -18.06
CA ARG A 134 6.67 -17.70 -19.03
C ARG A 134 6.71 -16.63 -20.13
N ILE A 135 7.07 -15.39 -19.80
CA ILE A 135 7.07 -14.29 -20.77
C ILE A 135 8.48 -14.13 -21.37
N PRO A 136 8.65 -14.23 -22.70
CA PRO A 136 9.93 -14.06 -23.36
C PRO A 136 10.63 -12.75 -22.99
N LEU A 137 11.96 -12.74 -23.05
CA LEU A 137 12.84 -11.60 -22.73
C LEU A 137 12.81 -11.10 -21.27
N THR A 138 11.83 -11.47 -20.43
CA THR A 138 11.67 -10.93 -19.06
C THR A 138 12.58 -11.57 -17.99
N ARG A 139 13.29 -12.66 -18.32
CA ARG A 139 14.19 -13.38 -17.39
C ARG A 139 15.26 -12.49 -16.75
N GLY A 140 15.77 -12.93 -15.60
CA GLY A 140 16.80 -12.23 -14.82
C GLY A 140 16.22 -11.24 -13.79
N THR A 141 17.05 -10.89 -12.81
CA THR A 141 16.68 -10.13 -11.61
C THR A 141 17.24 -8.70 -11.61
N ALA A 142 18.20 -8.39 -12.48
CA ALA A 142 18.81 -7.06 -12.58
C ALA A 142 18.09 -6.17 -13.61
N ARG A 143 17.88 -4.90 -13.30
CA ARG A 143 17.46 -3.88 -14.28
C ARG A 143 18.56 -3.66 -15.31
N THR A 144 18.20 -3.83 -16.56
CA THR A 144 19.01 -3.57 -17.75
C THR A 144 18.82 -2.11 -18.21
N PRO A 145 19.67 -1.58 -19.12
CA PRO A 145 19.44 -0.29 -19.74
C PRO A 145 18.08 -0.18 -20.46
N LEU A 146 17.52 -1.28 -20.97
CA LEU A 146 16.18 -1.31 -21.55
C LEU A 146 15.09 -1.09 -20.49
N ASP A 147 15.22 -1.69 -19.31
CA ASP A 147 14.28 -1.49 -18.20
C ASP A 147 14.28 -0.02 -17.74
N VAL A 148 15.47 0.58 -17.67
CA VAL A 148 15.67 2.01 -17.36
C VAL A 148 15.06 2.91 -18.44
N LEU A 149 15.27 2.57 -19.73
CA LEU A 149 14.71 3.33 -20.86
C LEU A 149 13.17 3.26 -20.87
N LEU A 150 12.58 2.09 -20.62
CA LEU A 150 11.11 1.93 -20.53
C LEU A 150 10.53 2.75 -19.38
N TYR A 151 11.18 2.75 -18.22
CA TYR A 151 10.76 3.57 -17.09
C TYR A 151 10.90 5.07 -17.38
N GLY A 152 12.03 5.52 -17.94
CA GLY A 152 12.24 6.90 -18.36
C GLY A 152 11.23 7.35 -19.42
N ALA A 153 10.94 6.49 -20.40
CA ALA A 153 9.92 6.73 -21.42
C ALA A 153 8.53 6.93 -20.81
N LEU A 154 8.12 6.09 -19.83
CA LEU A 154 6.85 6.24 -19.10
C LEU A 154 6.74 7.63 -18.47
N LEU A 155 7.79 8.09 -17.77
CA LEU A 155 7.80 9.42 -17.15
C LEU A 155 7.65 10.52 -18.20
N VAL A 156 8.38 10.43 -19.32
CA VAL A 156 8.32 11.42 -20.41
C VAL A 156 6.94 11.47 -21.05
N VAL A 157 6.31 10.33 -21.38
CA VAL A 157 5.00 10.34 -22.05
C VAL A 157 3.88 10.80 -21.12
N LEU A 158 3.98 10.55 -19.81
CA LEU A 158 3.08 11.12 -18.81
C LEU A 158 3.21 12.65 -18.76
N VAL A 159 4.44 13.18 -18.69
CA VAL A 159 4.67 14.64 -18.71
C VAL A 159 4.18 15.28 -20.00
N VAL A 160 4.43 14.67 -21.17
CA VAL A 160 3.93 15.16 -22.47
C VAL A 160 2.40 15.22 -22.48
N ALA A 161 1.71 14.22 -21.95
CA ALA A 161 0.25 14.22 -21.87
C ALA A 161 -0.31 15.32 -20.93
N LEU A 162 0.37 15.60 -19.81
CA LEU A 162 -0.03 16.69 -18.90
C LEU A 162 0.06 18.08 -19.55
N PHE A 163 1.04 18.31 -20.42
CA PHE A 163 1.21 19.54 -21.18
C PHE A 163 0.53 19.54 -22.55
N SER A 164 -0.23 18.49 -22.90
CA SER A 164 -0.96 18.42 -24.17
C SER A 164 -2.34 19.08 -24.07
N ASP A 165 -2.79 19.69 -25.16
CA ASP A 165 -4.11 20.28 -25.29
C ASP A 165 -5.17 19.27 -25.75
N GLY A 166 -6.44 19.67 -25.60
CA GLY A 166 -7.59 18.87 -26.00
C GLY A 166 -7.76 18.78 -27.51
N THR A 167 -8.46 17.72 -27.95
CA THR A 167 -8.71 17.40 -29.35
C THR A 167 -9.90 18.16 -29.97
N GLY A 168 -10.54 19.07 -29.23
CA GLY A 168 -11.67 19.88 -29.67
C GLY A 168 -13.03 19.34 -29.22
N ALA A 169 -14.10 20.06 -29.56
CA ALA A 169 -15.42 19.89 -28.98
C ALA A 169 -16.01 18.47 -29.14
N ILE A 170 -16.63 17.96 -28.06
CA ILE A 170 -17.36 16.68 -28.04
C ILE A 170 -18.78 16.96 -27.56
N PRO A 171 -19.76 17.15 -28.46
CA PRO A 171 -21.12 17.55 -28.10
C PRO A 171 -21.82 16.61 -27.11
N ALA A 172 -21.54 15.31 -27.21
CA ALA A 172 -22.08 14.28 -26.30
C ALA A 172 -21.56 14.37 -24.85
N LEU A 173 -20.56 15.21 -24.58
CA LEU A 173 -20.00 15.47 -23.25
C LEU A 173 -20.09 16.95 -22.85
N GLY A 174 -20.78 17.79 -23.63
CA GLY A 174 -20.90 19.24 -23.38
C GLY A 174 -19.61 20.07 -23.51
N THR A 175 -18.45 19.42 -23.71
CA THR A 175 -17.13 20.08 -23.72
C THR A 175 -16.78 20.74 -25.04
N ALA A 176 -16.18 21.93 -24.97
CA ALA A 176 -15.57 22.62 -26.10
C ALA A 176 -14.07 22.27 -26.28
N VAL A 177 -13.39 21.85 -25.20
CA VAL A 177 -11.96 21.52 -25.17
C VAL A 177 -11.70 20.07 -25.59
N GLY A 178 -12.59 19.15 -25.20
CA GLY A 178 -12.51 17.75 -25.56
C GLY A 178 -11.68 16.90 -24.59
N VAL A 179 -10.89 15.99 -25.17
CA VAL A 179 -10.03 15.03 -24.45
C VAL A 179 -8.62 14.99 -25.03
N LEU A 180 -7.68 14.43 -24.28
CA LEU A 180 -6.31 14.19 -24.74
C LEU A 180 -6.28 13.30 -26.01
N PRO A 181 -5.29 13.48 -26.90
CA PRO A 181 -5.12 12.63 -28.07
C PRO A 181 -4.97 11.14 -27.70
N THR A 182 -5.82 10.28 -28.25
CA THR A 182 -5.89 8.84 -27.89
C THR A 182 -4.57 8.09 -28.10
N TRP A 183 -3.69 8.55 -29.00
CA TRP A 183 -2.36 7.96 -29.20
C TRP A 183 -1.47 8.08 -27.96
N GLN A 184 -1.63 9.14 -27.16
CA GLN A 184 -0.91 9.33 -25.90
C GLN A 184 -1.38 8.31 -24.87
N ILE A 185 -2.69 8.10 -24.77
CA ILE A 185 -3.32 7.11 -23.89
C ILE A 185 -2.82 5.70 -24.24
N TRP A 186 -2.83 5.33 -25.53
CA TRP A 186 -2.25 4.07 -26.01
C TRP A 186 -0.75 3.94 -25.71
N THR A 187 0.02 5.01 -25.86
CA THR A 187 1.47 5.01 -25.60
C THR A 187 1.77 4.80 -24.12
N ILE A 188 1.08 5.52 -23.23
CA ILE A 188 1.20 5.36 -21.76
C ILE A 188 0.88 3.93 -21.35
N LEU A 189 -0.25 3.38 -21.82
CA LEU A 189 -0.66 2.00 -21.52
C LEU A 189 0.32 0.97 -22.07
N GLY A 190 0.79 1.14 -23.30
CA GLY A 190 1.75 0.24 -23.94
C GLY A 190 3.10 0.21 -23.21
N VAL A 191 3.66 1.39 -22.90
CA VAL A 191 4.93 1.49 -22.16
C VAL A 191 4.78 0.95 -20.74
N LEU A 192 3.70 1.30 -20.02
CA LEU A 192 3.43 0.79 -18.67
C LEU A 192 3.24 -0.74 -18.65
N ALA A 193 2.55 -1.31 -19.64
CA ALA A 193 2.39 -2.75 -19.77
C ALA A 193 3.73 -3.44 -19.99
N VAL A 194 4.55 -2.98 -20.95
CA VAL A 194 5.87 -3.57 -21.22
C VAL A 194 6.79 -3.41 -20.00
N ALA A 195 6.83 -2.24 -19.37
CA ALA A 195 7.60 -2.01 -18.14
C ALA A 195 7.14 -2.95 -17.01
N GLY A 196 5.83 -3.08 -16.78
CA GLY A 196 5.24 -3.96 -15.77
C GLY A 196 5.50 -5.45 -15.98
N LEU A 197 5.54 -5.91 -17.23
CA LEU A 197 5.92 -7.28 -17.58
C LEU A 197 7.41 -7.55 -17.36
N ARG A 198 8.27 -6.54 -17.40
CA ARG A 198 9.70 -6.66 -17.10
C ARG A 198 10.01 -6.48 -15.62
N ASP A 199 9.24 -5.65 -14.92
CA ASP A 199 9.36 -5.36 -13.49
C ASP A 199 7.98 -4.96 -12.90
N LYS A 200 7.35 -5.90 -12.17
CA LYS A 200 6.01 -5.69 -11.60
C LYS A 200 5.98 -4.53 -10.60
N VAL A 201 7.13 -4.20 -10.01
CA VAL A 201 7.28 -3.09 -9.05
C VAL A 201 6.85 -1.76 -9.67
N ILE A 202 7.22 -1.50 -10.93
CA ILE A 202 6.86 -0.26 -11.63
C ILE A 202 5.35 -0.20 -11.85
N PHE A 203 4.72 -1.30 -12.24
CA PHE A 203 3.26 -1.35 -12.43
C PHE A 203 2.47 -1.11 -11.14
N LEU A 204 2.90 -1.75 -10.04
CA LEU A 204 2.26 -1.62 -8.73
C LEU A 204 2.52 -0.23 -8.11
N ALA A 205 3.71 0.35 -8.31
CA ALA A 205 4.03 1.70 -7.88
C ALA A 205 3.32 2.79 -8.71
N ALA A 206 3.09 2.55 -10.00
CA ALA A 206 2.20 3.36 -10.83
C ALA A 206 0.72 3.14 -10.49
N ARG A 207 0.39 2.26 -9.53
CA ARG A 207 -0.97 1.89 -9.13
C ARG A 207 -1.83 1.53 -10.35
N GLY A 208 -1.30 0.66 -11.21
CA GLY A 208 -1.93 0.29 -12.48
C GLY A 208 -3.36 -0.25 -12.30
N GLU A 209 -3.65 -0.91 -11.19
CA GLU A 209 -5.00 -1.34 -10.81
C GLU A 209 -5.99 -0.19 -10.59
N VAL A 210 -5.51 1.04 -10.36
CA VAL A 210 -6.31 2.27 -10.25
C VAL A 210 -6.13 3.10 -11.51
N TYR A 211 -4.98 3.76 -11.68
CA TYR A 211 -4.84 4.82 -12.68
C TYR A 211 -4.75 4.28 -14.09
N ALA A 212 -4.11 3.12 -14.33
CA ALA A 212 -4.13 2.53 -15.67
C ALA A 212 -5.53 2.01 -16.04
N SER A 213 -6.36 1.64 -15.05
CA SER A 213 -7.76 1.25 -15.29
C SER A 213 -8.61 2.44 -15.76
N PHE A 214 -8.41 3.62 -15.16
CA PHE A 214 -8.95 4.87 -15.70
C PHE A 214 -8.34 5.24 -17.06
N THR A 215 -7.04 5.06 -17.25
CA THR A 215 -6.39 5.30 -18.55
C THR A 215 -6.95 4.40 -19.65
N VAL A 216 -7.36 3.15 -19.36
CA VAL A 216 -8.10 2.30 -20.31
C VAL A 216 -9.51 2.85 -20.57
N ALA A 217 -10.22 3.38 -19.56
CA ALA A 217 -11.51 4.04 -19.78
C ALA A 217 -11.40 5.22 -20.77
N PHE A 218 -10.27 5.92 -20.80
CA PHE A 218 -9.98 7.03 -21.74
C PHE A 218 -9.77 6.59 -23.21
N LEU A 219 -9.78 5.29 -23.49
CA LEU A 219 -9.80 4.77 -24.87
C LEU A 219 -11.21 4.71 -25.46
N PHE A 220 -12.26 4.88 -24.65
CA PHE A 220 -13.65 4.95 -25.11
C PHE A 220 -14.02 6.37 -25.52
N GLY A 221 -14.95 6.51 -26.48
CA GLY A 221 -15.40 7.80 -27.01
C GLY A 221 -16.65 8.32 -26.32
N GLY A 222 -16.77 9.64 -26.19
CA GLY A 222 -17.98 10.29 -25.67
C GLY A 222 -18.38 9.81 -24.27
N VAL A 223 -19.68 9.62 -24.05
CA VAL A 223 -20.27 9.21 -22.78
C VAL A 223 -19.71 7.89 -22.22
N ASP A 224 -19.31 6.95 -23.08
CA ASP A 224 -18.75 5.65 -22.66
C ASP A 224 -17.46 5.81 -21.84
N MET A 225 -16.69 6.88 -22.04
CA MET A 225 -15.51 7.19 -21.22
C MET A 225 -15.90 7.51 -19.77
N ILE A 226 -16.94 8.34 -19.57
CA ILE A 226 -17.42 8.75 -18.26
C ILE A 226 -18.07 7.56 -17.55
N ILE A 227 -18.89 6.77 -18.26
CA ILE A 227 -19.53 5.57 -17.71
C ILE A 227 -18.47 4.55 -17.29
N ALA A 228 -17.44 4.33 -18.12
CA ALA A 228 -16.31 3.47 -17.77
C ALA A 228 -15.54 3.98 -16.55
N ALA A 229 -15.27 5.29 -16.45
CA ALA A 229 -14.62 5.88 -15.27
C ALA A 229 -15.47 5.69 -13.99
N LYS A 230 -16.79 5.93 -14.05
CA LYS A 230 -17.72 5.64 -12.95
C LYS A 230 -17.69 4.16 -12.54
N LEU A 231 -17.61 3.24 -13.52
CA LEU A 231 -17.48 1.80 -13.29
C LEU A 231 -16.13 1.40 -12.67
N VAL A 232 -15.03 2.07 -13.03
CA VAL A 232 -13.71 1.89 -12.38
C VAL A 232 -13.80 2.29 -10.90
N CYS A 233 -14.39 3.46 -10.59
CA CYS A 233 -14.65 3.86 -9.21
C CYS A 233 -15.48 2.81 -8.44
N LEU A 234 -16.55 2.30 -9.06
CA LEU A 234 -17.42 1.29 -8.46
C LEU A 234 -16.66 -0.02 -8.16
N ALA A 235 -15.86 -0.51 -9.11
CA ALA A 235 -15.02 -1.70 -8.92
C ALA A 235 -14.01 -1.53 -7.77
N ILE A 236 -13.40 -0.34 -7.65
CA ILE A 236 -12.47 0.00 -6.57
C ILE A 236 -13.18 -0.04 -5.21
N TRP A 237 -14.27 0.72 -5.04
CA TRP A 237 -14.93 0.84 -3.74
C TRP A 237 -15.62 -0.47 -3.31
N VAL A 238 -16.38 -1.12 -4.20
CA VAL A 238 -17.03 -2.40 -3.87
C VAL A 238 -15.99 -3.49 -3.63
N GLY A 239 -14.87 -3.49 -4.36
CA GLY A 239 -13.75 -4.41 -4.12
C GLY A 239 -13.06 -4.18 -2.77
N ALA A 240 -12.88 -2.92 -2.38
CA ALA A 240 -12.32 -2.52 -1.09
C ALA A 240 -13.25 -2.88 0.08
N ALA A 241 -14.56 -2.70 -0.08
CA ALA A 241 -15.57 -3.09 0.89
C ALA A 241 -15.68 -4.62 1.01
N THR A 242 -15.68 -5.35 -0.11
CA THR A 242 -15.72 -6.83 -0.12
C THR A 242 -14.49 -7.41 0.58
N SER A 243 -13.31 -6.85 0.32
CA SER A 243 -12.08 -7.22 1.04
C SER A 243 -12.17 -6.94 2.54
N LYS A 244 -12.96 -5.92 2.93
CA LYS A 244 -13.41 -5.57 4.29
C LYS A 244 -14.07 -6.72 5.09
N LEU A 245 -14.62 -7.74 4.42
CA LEU A 245 -15.46 -8.80 5.01
C LEU A 245 -14.65 -9.91 5.70
N ASN A 246 -13.86 -9.56 6.71
CA ASN A 246 -12.96 -10.46 7.40
C ASN A 246 -12.83 -10.15 8.91
N LYS A 247 -12.05 -10.94 9.66
CA LYS A 247 -11.84 -10.75 11.11
C LYS A 247 -10.64 -9.84 11.44
N HIS A 248 -9.86 -9.43 10.45
CA HIS A 248 -8.65 -8.61 10.55
C HIS A 248 -8.96 -7.11 10.57
N PHE A 249 -9.98 -6.64 9.84
CA PHE A 249 -10.26 -5.21 9.69
C PHE A 249 -10.50 -4.43 11.01
N PRO A 250 -11.17 -4.96 12.05
CA PRO A 250 -11.27 -4.28 13.35
C PRO A 250 -9.90 -3.97 13.99
N PHE A 251 -8.87 -4.78 13.72
CA PHE A 251 -7.50 -4.51 14.20
C PHE A 251 -6.88 -3.31 13.49
N VAL A 252 -7.11 -3.16 12.18
CA VAL A 252 -6.69 -1.97 11.42
C VAL A 252 -7.38 -0.72 11.96
N ILE A 253 -8.69 -0.75 12.21
CA ILE A 253 -9.39 0.40 12.80
C ILE A 253 -8.82 0.77 14.17
N SER A 254 -8.63 -0.19 15.08
CA SER A 254 -8.08 0.10 16.42
C SER A 254 -6.67 0.72 16.38
N THR A 255 -5.81 0.24 15.49
CA THR A 255 -4.43 0.75 15.33
C THR A 255 -4.36 2.07 14.59
N MET A 256 -5.18 2.27 13.55
CA MET A 256 -5.31 3.52 12.79
C MET A 256 -5.85 4.66 13.67
N MET A 257 -6.90 4.40 14.45
CA MET A 257 -7.49 5.41 15.34
C MET A 257 -6.58 5.78 16.51
N SER A 258 -5.67 4.87 16.91
CA SER A 258 -4.58 5.21 17.83
C SER A 258 -3.54 6.15 17.21
N ASN A 259 -3.34 6.11 15.88
CA ASN A 259 -2.41 6.98 15.16
C ASN A 259 -3.00 8.34 14.76
N SER A 260 -4.33 8.48 14.70
CA SER A 260 -5.00 9.70 14.24
C SER A 260 -4.52 10.96 15.00
N PRO A 261 -4.13 12.04 14.29
CA PRO A 261 -3.73 13.32 14.90
C PRO A 261 -4.93 14.17 15.36
N LEU A 262 -6.14 13.88 14.83
CA LEU A 262 -7.38 14.52 15.26
C LEU A 262 -7.87 13.93 16.58
N VAL A 263 -7.74 12.61 16.76
CA VAL A 263 -8.03 11.96 18.04
C VAL A 263 -6.87 12.21 19.01
N ARG A 264 -6.99 13.25 19.84
CA ARG A 264 -5.93 13.61 20.81
C ARG A 264 -6.12 13.01 22.20
N THR A 265 -7.35 12.72 22.60
CA THR A 265 -7.67 12.29 23.97
C THR A 265 -7.35 10.81 24.18
N LYS A 266 -6.41 10.51 25.10
CA LYS A 266 -6.01 9.13 25.43
C LYS A 266 -7.18 8.23 25.83
N SER A 267 -8.15 8.73 26.60
CA SER A 267 -9.33 7.93 26.99
C SER A 267 -10.17 7.47 25.80
N PHE A 268 -10.33 8.30 24.77
CA PHE A 268 -11.06 7.94 23.56
C PHE A 268 -10.29 6.90 22.72
N LYS A 269 -8.96 7.03 22.58
CA LYS A 269 -8.14 5.99 21.94
C LYS A 269 -8.21 4.66 22.68
N ARG A 270 -8.09 4.67 24.02
CA ARG A 270 -8.23 3.47 24.87
C ARG A 270 -9.58 2.76 24.66
N ALA A 271 -10.65 3.48 24.33
CA ALA A 271 -11.98 2.91 24.05
C ALA A 271 -12.10 2.14 22.71
N PHE A 272 -11.08 2.21 21.84
CA PHE A 272 -10.95 1.32 20.67
C PHE A 272 -10.44 -0.09 21.04
N PHE A 273 -10.08 -0.33 22.30
CA PHE A 273 -9.60 -1.62 22.81
C PHE A 273 -10.61 -2.25 23.78
N GLU A 274 -10.58 -3.57 23.95
CA GLU A 274 -11.56 -4.28 24.78
C GLU A 274 -11.41 -3.92 26.27
N ARG A 275 -10.17 -3.86 26.79
CA ARG A 275 -9.89 -3.40 28.16
C ARG A 275 -8.43 -2.96 28.33
N PHE A 276 -8.11 -1.72 27.96
CA PHE A 276 -6.79 -1.14 28.21
C PHE A 276 -6.48 -1.10 29.73
N PRO A 277 -5.25 -1.45 30.21
CA PRO A 277 -4.04 -1.80 29.44
C PRO A 277 -3.80 -3.30 29.27
N ASP A 278 -4.75 -4.16 29.66
CA ASP A 278 -4.53 -5.61 29.78
C ASP A 278 -5.08 -6.43 28.60
N ASP A 279 -6.06 -5.88 27.89
CA ASP A 279 -6.60 -6.43 26.67
C ASP A 279 -6.61 -5.38 25.55
N LEU A 280 -5.65 -5.51 24.63
CA LEU A 280 -5.49 -4.67 23.44
C LEU A 280 -6.10 -5.30 22.19
N ARG A 281 -7.03 -6.24 22.33
CA ARG A 281 -7.88 -6.68 21.21
C ARG A 281 -8.88 -5.57 20.83
N PRO A 282 -9.36 -5.50 19.58
CA PRO A 282 -10.23 -4.41 19.13
C PRO A 282 -11.56 -4.42 19.86
N GLY A 283 -11.87 -3.35 20.59
CA GLY A 283 -13.08 -3.22 21.39
C GLY A 283 -14.35 -3.02 20.56
N ARG A 284 -15.50 -2.86 21.24
CA ARG A 284 -16.82 -2.68 20.59
C ARG A 284 -16.86 -1.53 19.59
N ILE A 285 -16.23 -0.39 19.91
CA ILE A 285 -16.18 0.78 19.01
C ILE A 285 -15.43 0.43 17.72
N SER A 286 -14.25 -0.19 17.82
CA SER A 286 -13.48 -0.65 16.64
C SER A 286 -14.29 -1.58 15.73
N ARG A 287 -15.04 -2.52 16.31
CA ARG A 287 -15.90 -3.45 15.57
C ARG A 287 -17.05 -2.71 14.85
N VAL A 288 -17.73 -1.80 15.54
CA VAL A 288 -18.84 -1.01 14.96
C VAL A 288 -18.34 -0.10 13.84
N VAL A 289 -17.27 0.66 14.08
CA VAL A 289 -16.68 1.55 13.06
C VAL A 289 -16.19 0.75 11.85
N ALA A 290 -15.51 -0.38 12.05
CA ALA A 290 -15.10 -1.26 10.95
C ALA A 290 -16.29 -1.68 10.07
N HIS A 291 -17.33 -2.28 10.66
CA HIS A 291 -18.46 -2.77 9.87
C HIS A 291 -19.29 -1.63 9.24
N PHE A 292 -19.46 -0.49 9.92
CA PHE A 292 -20.15 0.67 9.36
C PHE A 292 -19.37 1.27 8.18
N SER A 293 -18.05 1.43 8.31
CA SER A 293 -17.19 1.88 7.20
C SER A 293 -17.26 0.93 6.00
N THR A 294 -17.27 -0.39 6.22
CA THR A 294 -17.46 -1.37 5.13
C THR A 294 -18.83 -1.23 4.44
N VAL A 295 -19.90 -0.96 5.19
CA VAL A 295 -21.24 -0.73 4.62
C VAL A 295 -21.29 0.56 3.80
N VAL A 296 -20.69 1.66 4.28
CA VAL A 296 -20.61 2.92 3.54
C VAL A 296 -19.82 2.75 2.24
N GLU A 297 -18.63 2.17 2.32
CA GLU A 297 -17.74 1.92 1.18
C GLU A 297 -18.35 0.95 0.15
N GLY A 298 -19.23 0.03 0.57
CA GLY A 298 -19.89 -0.92 -0.33
C GLY A 298 -21.19 -0.40 -0.96
N LEU A 299 -22.01 0.35 -0.21
CA LEU A 299 -23.37 0.71 -0.64
C LEU A 299 -23.51 2.13 -1.18
N VAL A 300 -22.80 3.12 -0.64
CA VAL A 300 -22.95 4.51 -1.10
C VAL A 300 -22.46 4.70 -2.55
N PRO A 301 -21.39 4.02 -3.03
CA PRO A 301 -21.05 3.97 -4.45
C PRO A 301 -22.16 3.45 -5.36
N LEU A 302 -22.95 2.47 -4.92
CA LEU A 302 -24.09 1.97 -5.69
C LEU A 302 -25.17 3.04 -5.78
N VAL A 303 -25.46 3.74 -4.68
CA VAL A 303 -26.39 4.89 -4.71
C VAL A 303 -25.88 5.93 -5.71
N LEU A 304 -24.64 6.41 -5.55
CA LEU A 304 -24.01 7.39 -6.47
C LEU A 304 -24.13 6.96 -7.94
N PHE A 305 -23.86 5.70 -8.24
CA PHE A 305 -23.84 5.17 -9.61
C PHE A 305 -25.24 5.07 -10.25
N PHE A 306 -26.29 4.84 -9.46
CA PHE A 306 -27.67 4.73 -9.97
C PHE A 306 -28.52 6.00 -9.80
N THR A 307 -28.01 7.03 -9.11
CA THR A 307 -28.68 8.34 -8.95
C THR A 307 -28.20 9.35 -9.99
N HIS A 308 -29.13 9.89 -10.78
CA HIS A 308 -28.84 10.77 -11.93
C HIS A 308 -29.09 12.26 -11.59
N GLY A 309 -28.61 12.70 -10.42
CA GLY A 309 -28.74 14.08 -9.93
C GLY A 309 -29.69 14.27 -8.73
N GLY A 310 -29.85 15.53 -8.33
CA GLY A 310 -30.72 15.95 -7.23
C GLY A 310 -30.22 15.54 -5.83
N TRP A 311 -31.14 15.59 -4.85
CA TRP A 311 -30.83 15.29 -3.43
C TRP A 311 -30.20 13.90 -3.20
N PRO A 312 -30.63 12.81 -3.85
CA PRO A 312 -30.00 11.49 -3.66
C PRO A 312 -28.50 11.49 -4.02
N THR A 313 -28.13 12.04 -5.18
CA THR A 313 -26.73 12.19 -5.60
C THR A 313 -25.97 13.10 -4.64
N ALA A 314 -26.54 14.25 -4.25
CA ALA A 314 -25.88 15.19 -3.35
C ALA A 314 -25.59 14.59 -1.96
N ILE A 315 -26.53 13.84 -1.39
CA ILE A 315 -26.36 13.16 -0.10
C ILE A 315 -25.32 12.04 -0.20
N ALA A 316 -25.39 11.22 -1.24
CA ALA A 316 -24.43 10.12 -1.45
C ALA A 316 -23.00 10.64 -1.70
N ALA A 317 -22.87 11.73 -2.47
CA ALA A 317 -21.59 12.42 -2.70
C ALA A 317 -21.03 12.98 -1.39
N PHE A 318 -21.85 13.70 -0.61
CA PHE A 318 -21.45 14.22 0.70
C PHE A 318 -20.96 13.12 1.64
N VAL A 319 -21.68 12.00 1.72
CA VAL A 319 -21.27 10.85 2.56
C VAL A 319 -19.93 10.25 2.09
N MET A 320 -19.69 10.10 0.78
CA MET A 320 -18.40 9.62 0.26
C MET A 320 -17.25 10.60 0.49
N LEU A 321 -17.50 11.91 0.37
CA LEU A 321 -16.52 12.95 0.67
C LEU A 321 -16.14 12.96 2.15
N VAL A 322 -17.13 12.84 3.05
CA VAL A 322 -16.89 12.71 4.51
C VAL A 322 -16.16 11.40 4.83
N PHE A 323 -16.49 10.29 4.17
CA PHE A 323 -15.81 9.00 4.34
C PHE A 323 -14.33 9.08 3.97
N HIS A 324 -14.00 9.59 2.78
CA HIS A 324 -12.61 9.78 2.35
C HIS A 324 -11.87 10.83 3.18
N PHE A 325 -12.52 11.91 3.60
CA PHE A 325 -11.94 12.89 4.53
C PHE A 325 -11.64 12.27 5.90
N GLY A 326 -12.49 11.36 6.40
CA GLY A 326 -12.25 10.61 7.62
C GLY A 326 -11.00 9.72 7.54
N ILE A 327 -10.77 9.06 6.40
CA ILE A 327 -9.56 8.27 6.15
C ILE A 327 -8.33 9.18 6.02
N LEU A 328 -8.42 10.24 5.20
CA LEU A 328 -7.36 11.21 4.97
C LEU A 328 -6.86 11.85 6.28
N SER A 329 -7.80 12.29 7.13
CA SER A 329 -7.51 12.96 8.40
C SER A 329 -7.06 12.03 9.52
N ALA A 330 -7.24 10.71 9.38
CA ALA A 330 -6.63 9.71 10.26
C ALA A 330 -5.12 9.53 10.01
N ILE A 331 -4.60 10.00 8.87
CA ILE A 331 -3.21 9.84 8.40
C ILE A 331 -2.72 8.40 8.60
N PRO A 332 -3.30 7.43 7.86
CA PRO A 332 -2.98 6.01 8.03
C PRO A 332 -1.54 5.69 7.60
N MET A 333 -0.91 4.75 8.30
CA MET A 333 0.37 4.17 7.93
C MET A 333 0.31 3.62 6.48
N GLY A 334 1.38 3.80 5.69
CA GLY A 334 1.38 3.64 4.22
C GLY A 334 1.19 4.95 3.46
N VAL A 335 0.47 5.91 4.07
CA VAL A 335 0.31 7.31 3.62
C VAL A 335 -0.31 7.50 2.21
N PRO A 336 -1.44 6.85 1.87
CA PRO A 336 -2.19 7.03 0.62
C PRO A 336 -3.08 8.31 0.67
N LEU A 337 -2.47 9.43 0.99
CA LEU A 337 -3.21 10.68 1.20
C LEU A 337 -3.71 11.22 -0.15
N GLU A 338 -2.83 11.22 -1.17
CA GLU A 338 -3.14 11.67 -2.52
C GLU A 338 -4.23 10.83 -3.17
N TRP A 339 -4.24 9.51 -2.93
CA TRP A 339 -5.30 8.61 -3.40
C TRP A 339 -6.68 8.98 -2.82
N ASN A 340 -6.77 9.34 -1.53
CA ASN A 340 -8.05 9.77 -0.96
C ASN A 340 -8.54 11.10 -1.55
N VAL A 341 -7.62 12.05 -1.78
CA VAL A 341 -7.93 13.32 -2.47
C VAL A 341 -8.38 13.08 -3.91
N PHE A 342 -7.71 12.16 -4.62
CA PHE A 342 -8.09 11.74 -5.97
C PHE A 342 -9.49 11.09 -6.00
N MET A 343 -9.83 10.22 -5.05
CA MET A 343 -11.17 9.63 -4.98
C MET A 343 -12.25 10.67 -4.62
N MET A 344 -11.94 11.66 -3.76
CA MET A 344 -12.83 12.80 -3.51
C MET A 344 -13.06 13.65 -4.77
N PHE A 345 -12.00 13.95 -5.52
CA PHE A 345 -12.11 14.61 -6.81
C PHE A 345 -12.92 13.78 -7.82
N SER A 346 -12.74 12.45 -7.84
CA SER A 346 -13.51 11.54 -8.70
C SER A 346 -15.01 11.55 -8.39
N VAL A 347 -15.40 11.66 -7.11
CA VAL A 347 -16.81 11.87 -6.71
C VAL A 347 -17.37 13.16 -7.32
N LEU A 348 -16.62 14.26 -7.21
CA LEU A 348 -17.06 15.56 -7.74
C LEU A 348 -17.10 15.56 -9.27
N ALA A 349 -15.97 15.28 -9.93
CA ALA A 349 -15.86 15.34 -11.39
C ALA A 349 -16.82 14.36 -12.08
N LEU A 350 -16.87 13.08 -11.67
CA LEU A 350 -17.66 12.08 -12.39
C LEU A 350 -19.12 12.02 -11.94
N PHE A 351 -19.40 12.04 -10.63
CA PHE A 351 -20.74 11.74 -10.11
C PHE A 351 -21.56 13.00 -9.80
N VAL A 352 -20.93 14.17 -9.66
CA VAL A 352 -21.64 15.45 -9.51
C VAL A 352 -21.61 16.26 -10.81
N GLY A 353 -20.45 16.36 -11.48
CA GLY A 353 -20.30 17.12 -12.73
C GLY A 353 -20.97 16.49 -13.95
N HIS A 354 -20.94 15.15 -14.04
CA HIS A 354 -21.64 14.38 -15.10
C HIS A 354 -22.77 13.54 -14.49
N ALA A 355 -23.58 14.11 -13.61
CA ALA A 355 -24.57 13.37 -12.83
C ALA A 355 -25.62 12.68 -13.71
N GLU A 356 -26.02 13.32 -14.80
CA GLU A 356 -26.99 12.83 -15.79
C GLU A 356 -26.53 11.62 -16.60
N ILE A 357 -25.22 11.45 -16.87
CA ILE A 357 -24.70 10.33 -17.65
C ILE A 357 -24.81 9.00 -16.87
N GLY A 358 -25.63 8.07 -17.37
CA GLY A 358 -25.92 6.78 -16.75
C GLY A 358 -25.66 5.57 -17.64
N LEU A 359 -26.00 4.37 -17.13
CA LEU A 359 -25.92 3.12 -17.92
C LEU A 359 -26.85 3.11 -19.15
N GLY A 360 -27.90 3.94 -19.16
CA GLY A 360 -28.82 4.06 -20.29
C GLY A 360 -28.20 4.72 -21.52
N ASP A 361 -27.12 5.49 -21.33
CA ASP A 361 -26.45 6.26 -22.40
C ASP A 361 -25.31 5.48 -23.08
N LEU A 362 -25.06 4.22 -22.66
CA LEU A 362 -24.01 3.38 -23.21
C LEU A 362 -24.14 3.20 -24.73
N THR A 363 -23.11 3.58 -25.46
CA THR A 363 -23.03 3.39 -26.93
C THR A 363 -22.32 2.09 -27.31
N SER A 364 -21.63 1.45 -26.36
CA SER A 364 -20.83 0.26 -26.53
C SER A 364 -20.87 -0.66 -25.30
N PRO A 365 -20.75 -1.99 -25.45
CA PRO A 365 -20.58 -2.89 -24.32
C PRO A 365 -19.17 -2.84 -23.68
N LEU A 366 -18.20 -2.16 -24.29
CA LEU A 366 -16.80 -2.19 -23.84
C LEU A 366 -16.56 -1.64 -22.40
N PRO A 367 -17.23 -0.58 -21.92
CA PRO A 367 -17.19 -0.19 -20.50
C PRO A 367 -17.59 -1.31 -19.54
N ILE A 368 -18.59 -2.13 -19.90
CA ILE A 368 -19.04 -3.28 -19.10
C ILE A 368 -18.01 -4.41 -19.13
N VAL A 369 -17.35 -4.63 -20.27
CA VAL A 369 -16.24 -5.60 -20.37
C VAL A 369 -15.06 -5.17 -19.50
N LEU A 370 -14.69 -3.88 -19.49
CA LEU A 370 -13.67 -3.35 -18.58
C LEU A 370 -14.06 -3.59 -17.11
N PHE A 371 -15.30 -3.24 -16.72
CA PHE A 371 -15.80 -3.50 -15.37
C PHE A 371 -15.72 -4.98 -14.98
N ALA A 372 -16.12 -5.89 -15.88
CA ALA A 372 -16.06 -7.33 -15.65
C ALA A 372 -14.62 -7.85 -15.46
N VAL A 373 -13.65 -7.31 -16.21
CA VAL A 373 -12.21 -7.64 -16.05
C VAL A 373 -11.69 -7.15 -14.70
N LEU A 374 -12.06 -5.93 -14.27
CA LEU A 374 -11.66 -5.38 -12.98
C LEU A 374 -12.29 -6.16 -11.81
N ALA A 375 -13.61 -6.34 -11.82
CA ALA A 375 -14.32 -7.13 -10.82
C ALA A 375 -13.84 -8.59 -10.76
N GLY A 376 -13.53 -9.19 -11.91
CA GLY A 376 -12.91 -10.51 -12.02
C GLY A 376 -11.52 -10.56 -11.39
N THR A 377 -10.69 -9.54 -11.60
CA THR A 377 -9.35 -9.41 -10.99
C THR A 377 -9.45 -9.30 -9.46
N VAL A 378 -10.38 -8.51 -8.96
CA VAL A 378 -10.67 -8.38 -7.51
C VAL A 378 -11.13 -9.71 -6.92
N ALA A 379 -12.05 -10.41 -7.59
CA ALA A 379 -12.56 -11.70 -7.15
C ALA A 379 -11.45 -12.76 -7.11
N VAL A 380 -10.64 -12.87 -8.17
CA VAL A 380 -9.48 -13.77 -8.22
C VAL A 380 -8.46 -13.40 -7.14
N GLY A 381 -8.24 -12.12 -6.85
CA GLY A 381 -7.32 -11.67 -5.80
C GLY A 381 -7.79 -11.92 -4.37
N ASN A 382 -9.10 -12.03 -4.13
CA ASN A 382 -9.66 -12.44 -2.84
C ASN A 382 -9.77 -13.97 -2.69
N LEU A 383 -9.90 -14.70 -3.80
CA LEU A 383 -9.91 -16.17 -3.82
C LEU A 383 -8.50 -16.80 -3.79
N PHE A 384 -7.53 -16.16 -4.43
CA PHE A 384 -6.15 -16.67 -4.59
C PHE A 384 -5.10 -15.59 -4.26
N PRO A 385 -5.09 -15.05 -3.02
CA PRO A 385 -4.28 -13.90 -2.66
C PRO A 385 -2.76 -14.10 -2.81
N ARG A 386 -2.24 -15.33 -2.71
CA ARG A 386 -0.83 -15.66 -3.00
C ARG A 386 -0.45 -15.42 -4.48
N LYS A 387 -1.42 -15.41 -5.40
CA LYS A 387 -1.18 -15.25 -6.86
C LYS A 387 -1.39 -13.82 -7.37
N VAL A 388 -2.17 -13.01 -6.65
CA VAL A 388 -2.51 -11.64 -7.05
C VAL A 388 -2.28 -10.73 -5.86
N SER A 389 -1.40 -9.74 -6.06
CA SER A 389 -1.10 -8.68 -5.10
C SER A 389 -2.35 -8.12 -4.45
N PHE A 390 -2.21 -7.69 -3.19
CA PHE A 390 -3.30 -7.08 -2.45
C PHE A 390 -3.84 -5.81 -3.14
N LEU A 391 -3.02 -5.15 -3.97
CA LEU A 391 -3.33 -3.97 -4.76
C LEU A 391 -4.44 -4.27 -5.82
N PRO A 392 -4.23 -5.07 -6.88
CA PRO A 392 -5.31 -5.51 -7.79
C PRO A 392 -6.44 -6.29 -7.09
N GLY A 393 -6.15 -6.94 -5.97
CA GLY A 393 -7.18 -7.57 -5.13
C GLY A 393 -8.09 -6.59 -4.38
N MET A 394 -7.82 -5.28 -4.45
CA MET A 394 -8.48 -4.19 -3.71
C MET A 394 -8.49 -4.39 -2.19
N ARG A 395 -7.52 -5.12 -1.64
CA ARG A 395 -7.43 -5.46 -0.21
C ARG A 395 -6.91 -4.30 0.68
N TYR A 396 -7.09 -3.05 0.22
CA TYR A 396 -6.66 -1.83 0.89
C TYR A 396 -7.20 -1.73 2.31
N TYR A 397 -6.28 -1.61 3.27
CA TYR A 397 -6.57 -1.50 4.71
C TYR A 397 -7.47 -2.62 5.26
N ALA A 398 -7.58 -3.75 4.56
CA ALA A 398 -8.44 -4.86 4.96
C ALA A 398 -7.90 -5.66 6.16
N GLY A 399 -6.67 -5.40 6.61
CA GLY A 399 -5.99 -6.21 7.62
C GLY A 399 -5.39 -7.50 7.05
N ASN A 400 -5.50 -7.72 5.73
CA ASN A 400 -5.30 -9.01 5.08
C ASN A 400 -4.43 -8.91 3.79
N TRP A 401 -3.12 -8.97 3.97
CA TRP A 401 -2.09 -8.88 2.92
C TRP A 401 -0.92 -9.82 3.25
N ASP A 402 -0.15 -10.17 2.23
CA ASP A 402 0.99 -11.09 2.36
C ASP A 402 2.12 -10.37 3.13
N THR A 403 2.72 -11.01 4.13
CA THR A 403 3.70 -10.38 5.02
C THR A 403 4.90 -11.30 5.28
N THR A 404 6.10 -10.74 5.47
CA THR A 404 7.30 -11.53 5.77
C THR A 404 8.14 -10.92 6.89
N GLN A 405 8.86 -11.76 7.63
CA GLN A 405 9.87 -11.38 8.62
C GLN A 405 11.19 -12.07 8.28
N TRP A 406 12.30 -11.34 8.32
CA TRP A 406 13.62 -11.80 7.91
C TRP A 406 14.54 -11.81 9.13
N CYS A 407 14.91 -13.00 9.59
CA CYS A 407 15.87 -13.20 10.68
C CYS A 407 17.25 -13.24 10.02
N MET A 408 18.05 -12.20 10.19
CA MET A 408 19.34 -12.03 9.50
C MET A 408 20.48 -11.95 10.51
N LYS A 409 21.55 -12.72 10.29
CA LYS A 409 22.80 -12.55 11.05
C LYS A 409 23.53 -11.27 10.61
N PRO A 410 24.38 -10.66 11.45
CA PRO A 410 25.15 -9.45 11.07
C PRO A 410 25.96 -9.59 9.77
N SER A 411 26.53 -10.78 9.51
CA SER A 411 27.24 -11.10 8.26
C SER A 411 26.36 -10.97 7.00
N ALA A 412 25.06 -11.31 7.11
CA ALA A 412 24.11 -11.09 6.03
C ALA A 412 23.90 -9.60 5.74
N GLU A 413 23.87 -8.73 6.76
CA GLU A 413 23.79 -7.30 6.52
C GLU A 413 25.01 -6.75 5.79
N GLU A 414 26.20 -7.24 6.08
CA GLU A 414 27.44 -6.86 5.37
C GLU A 414 27.39 -7.30 3.90
N LYS A 415 26.99 -8.55 3.65
CA LYS A 415 26.75 -9.08 2.29
C LYS A 415 25.66 -8.29 1.55
N ILE A 416 24.63 -7.80 2.23
CA ILE A 416 23.59 -6.91 1.66
C ILE A 416 24.17 -5.53 1.32
N LYS A 417 24.92 -4.91 2.23
CA LYS A 417 25.56 -3.59 2.04
C LYS A 417 26.57 -3.60 0.88
N ALA A 418 27.28 -4.71 0.68
CA ALA A 418 28.24 -4.88 -0.41
C ALA A 418 27.60 -5.31 -1.74
N GLY A 419 26.62 -6.23 -1.71
CA GLY A 419 26.07 -6.87 -2.91
C GLY A 419 24.88 -6.16 -3.57
N LEU A 420 24.18 -5.26 -2.86
CA LEU A 420 23.01 -4.56 -3.42
C LEU A 420 23.34 -3.15 -3.90
N VAL A 421 22.89 -2.82 -5.12
CA VAL A 421 22.81 -1.44 -5.61
C VAL A 421 21.62 -0.74 -4.93
N ALA A 422 21.81 -0.33 -3.68
CA ALA A 422 20.83 0.37 -2.86
C ALA A 422 21.27 1.81 -2.56
N ILE A 423 20.30 2.71 -2.33
CA ILE A 423 20.52 4.13 -2.04
C ILE A 423 20.11 4.45 -0.59
N ALA A 424 19.02 3.84 -0.13
CA ALA A 424 18.63 3.90 1.27
C ALA A 424 19.51 2.95 2.10
N SER A 425 20.07 3.43 3.21
CA SER A 425 20.79 2.59 4.17
C SER A 425 19.85 1.59 4.86
N MET A 426 20.41 0.56 5.50
CA MET A 426 19.61 -0.42 6.27
C MET A 426 18.77 0.27 7.36
N PRO A 427 17.56 -0.24 7.69
CA PRO A 427 16.62 0.46 8.56
C PRO A 427 17.19 0.91 9.91
N GLN A 428 17.99 0.06 10.56
CA GLN A 428 18.65 0.39 11.83
C GLN A 428 19.56 1.62 11.71
N SER A 429 20.47 1.63 10.71
CA SER A 429 21.41 2.74 10.48
C SER A 429 20.72 4.08 10.16
N GLN A 430 19.52 4.06 9.56
CA GLN A 430 18.73 5.29 9.38
C GLN A 430 18.18 5.80 10.72
N VAL A 431 17.69 4.91 11.58
CA VAL A 431 17.13 5.28 12.89
C VAL A 431 18.24 5.80 13.82
N GLU A 432 19.38 5.12 13.90
CA GLU A 432 20.54 5.55 14.70
C GLU A 432 20.99 6.97 14.33
N ARG A 433 21.07 7.29 13.04
CA ARG A 433 21.46 8.62 12.53
C ARG A 433 20.50 9.74 12.92
N ILE A 434 19.25 9.44 13.28
CA ILE A 434 18.19 10.42 13.56
C ILE A 434 17.96 10.60 15.05
N TYR A 435 17.93 9.50 15.80
CA TYR A 435 17.66 9.52 17.24
C TYR A 435 18.95 9.65 18.07
N GLY A 436 20.13 9.47 17.48
CA GLY A 436 21.42 9.79 18.10
C GLY A 436 21.83 8.91 19.28
N SER A 437 21.05 7.86 19.59
CA SER A 437 21.33 6.87 20.62
C SER A 437 20.99 5.46 20.09
N PRO A 438 21.90 4.48 20.20
CA PRO A 438 21.62 3.08 19.87
C PRO A 438 20.45 2.51 20.69
N GLU A 439 20.29 2.94 21.95
CA GLU A 439 19.21 2.51 22.84
C GLU A 439 17.84 2.97 22.30
N GLN A 440 17.74 4.25 21.94
CA GLN A 440 16.52 4.81 21.34
C GLN A 440 16.24 4.19 19.97
N ALA A 441 17.28 3.89 19.20
CA ALA A 441 17.12 3.18 17.93
C ALA A 441 16.53 1.78 18.13
N LEU A 442 17.01 1.02 19.13
CA LEU A 442 16.47 -0.30 19.45
C LEU A 442 14.99 -0.25 19.90
N VAL A 443 14.62 0.73 20.73
CA VAL A 443 13.22 0.97 21.15
C VAL A 443 12.34 1.37 19.96
N MET A 444 12.84 2.19 19.03
CA MET A 444 12.11 2.57 17.81
C MET A 444 11.96 1.41 16.82
N LEU A 445 12.96 0.54 16.70
CA LEU A 445 12.85 -0.70 15.91
C LEU A 445 11.76 -1.61 16.50
N HIS A 446 11.77 -1.83 17.82
CA HIS A 446 10.76 -2.65 18.50
C HIS A 446 9.36 -2.02 18.51
N SER A 447 9.25 -0.69 18.41
CA SER A 447 7.96 -0.02 18.20
C SER A 447 7.34 -0.38 16.84
N GLY A 448 8.17 -0.66 15.83
CA GLY A 448 7.72 -1.28 14.57
C GLY A 448 7.19 -2.71 14.77
N TYR A 449 7.81 -3.52 15.64
CA TYR A 449 7.28 -4.83 16.00
C TYR A 449 5.95 -4.71 16.75
N ALA A 450 5.80 -3.74 17.64
CA ALA A 450 4.55 -3.46 18.35
C ALA A 450 3.41 -3.10 17.39
N PHE A 451 3.68 -2.35 16.30
CA PHE A 451 2.72 -2.09 15.23
C PHE A 451 2.40 -3.31 14.34
N ARG A 452 3.34 -4.24 14.16
CA ARG A 452 3.12 -5.48 13.40
C ARG A 452 2.35 -6.51 14.23
N ALA A 453 2.64 -6.58 15.53
CA ALA A 453 1.67 -6.93 16.57
C ALA A 453 0.53 -5.90 16.60
N MET A 454 -0.38 -5.93 17.58
CA MET A 454 -1.70 -5.28 17.50
C MET A 454 -2.52 -5.86 16.32
N ASN A 455 -2.15 -5.61 15.06
CA ASN A 455 -2.58 -6.37 13.88
C ASN A 455 -2.41 -7.90 14.03
N THR A 456 -3.23 -8.68 13.33
CA THR A 456 -3.29 -10.15 13.46
C THR A 456 -2.04 -10.87 12.96
N HIS A 457 -1.45 -10.41 11.85
CA HIS A 457 -0.29 -11.07 11.24
C HIS A 457 0.88 -11.17 12.21
N GLY A 458 1.12 -10.16 13.04
CA GLY A 458 2.18 -10.20 14.05
C GLY A 458 2.07 -11.37 15.03
N ARG A 459 0.86 -11.84 15.36
CA ARG A 459 0.68 -13.01 16.23
C ARG A 459 1.33 -14.24 15.59
N ALA A 460 0.95 -14.52 14.35
CA ALA A 460 1.51 -15.64 13.61
C ALA A 460 3.00 -15.43 13.31
N LEU A 461 3.39 -14.27 12.80
CA LEU A 461 4.78 -13.96 12.44
C LEU A 461 5.73 -14.12 13.63
N PHE A 462 5.42 -13.58 14.82
CA PHE A 462 6.32 -13.73 15.97
C PHE A 462 6.32 -15.14 16.56
N SER A 463 5.24 -15.92 16.40
CA SER A 463 5.24 -17.36 16.72
C SER A 463 6.09 -18.17 15.72
N LEU A 464 6.06 -17.79 14.44
CA LEU A 464 6.78 -18.45 13.35
C LEU A 464 8.26 -18.08 13.31
N VAL A 465 8.64 -16.87 13.76
CA VAL A 465 10.06 -16.46 13.88
C VAL A 465 10.82 -17.38 14.84
N HIS A 466 10.19 -17.80 15.94
CA HIS A 466 10.77 -18.80 16.86
C HIS A 466 11.06 -20.13 16.16
N ARG A 467 10.18 -20.56 15.24
CA ARG A 467 10.40 -21.75 14.41
C ARG A 467 11.48 -21.53 13.34
N ALA A 468 11.55 -20.33 12.77
CA ALA A 468 12.50 -20.00 11.71
C ALA A 468 13.96 -19.97 12.19
N MET A 469 14.18 -19.75 13.50
CA MET A 469 15.49 -19.68 14.14
C MET A 469 15.79 -20.92 15.01
N ALA A 470 14.93 -21.96 15.02
CA ALA A 470 14.99 -23.05 15.99
C ALA A 470 16.32 -23.86 16.00
N ASP A 471 17.08 -23.82 14.90
CA ASP A 471 18.39 -24.48 14.78
C ASP A 471 19.57 -23.61 15.32
N GLY A 472 19.31 -22.44 15.92
CA GLY A 472 20.35 -21.54 16.42
C GLY A 472 19.87 -20.57 17.51
N GLU A 473 20.79 -19.75 18.00
CA GLU A 473 20.52 -18.81 19.09
C GLU A 473 19.73 -17.59 18.58
N GLU A 474 18.60 -17.24 19.20
CA GLU A 474 17.81 -16.04 18.82
C GLU A 474 18.66 -14.75 18.90
N ALA A 475 19.65 -14.71 19.79
CA ALA A 475 20.57 -13.58 19.96
C ALA A 475 21.46 -13.31 18.72
N ASP A 476 21.67 -14.29 17.84
CA ASP A 476 22.47 -14.13 16.61
C ASP A 476 21.73 -13.34 15.52
N TYR A 477 20.40 -13.18 15.63
CA TYR A 477 19.55 -12.70 14.54
C TYR A 477 18.92 -11.33 14.80
N VAL A 478 19.03 -10.45 13.82
CA VAL A 478 18.23 -9.22 13.72
C VAL A 478 16.97 -9.52 12.91
N VAL A 479 15.80 -9.48 13.57
CA VAL A 479 14.49 -9.70 12.91
C VAL A 479 14.05 -8.43 12.18
N THR A 480 14.23 -8.38 10.87
CA THR A 480 13.84 -7.24 10.03
C THR A 480 12.52 -7.50 9.31
N GLU A 481 11.63 -6.53 9.41
CA GLU A 481 10.33 -6.53 8.76
C GLU A 481 10.48 -6.44 7.23
N GLY A 482 9.78 -7.31 6.48
CA GLY A 482 9.98 -7.49 5.04
C GLY A 482 9.66 -6.27 4.18
N GLU A 483 8.70 -5.44 4.57
CA GLU A 483 8.34 -4.18 3.88
C GLU A 483 9.48 -3.14 4.01
N ARG A 484 10.21 -3.16 5.13
CA ARG A 484 11.41 -2.34 5.35
C ARG A 484 12.57 -2.82 4.48
N LEU A 485 12.84 -4.12 4.45
CA LEU A 485 13.89 -4.69 3.59
C LEU A 485 13.59 -4.44 2.11
N CYS A 486 12.34 -4.62 1.70
CA CYS A 486 11.82 -4.32 0.37
C CYS A 486 12.15 -2.87 -0.05
N SER A 487 11.87 -1.90 0.84
CA SER A 487 12.18 -0.49 0.58
C SER A 487 13.66 -0.25 0.29
N THR A 488 14.56 -0.91 1.02
CA THR A 488 16.01 -0.82 0.80
C THR A 488 16.45 -1.54 -0.48
N ALA A 489 15.94 -2.75 -0.75
CA ALA A 489 16.40 -3.61 -1.83
C ALA A 489 15.90 -3.22 -3.23
N ILE A 490 14.63 -2.80 -3.36
CA ILE A 490 14.02 -2.46 -4.66
C ILE A 490 13.60 -0.99 -4.80
N GLY A 491 13.72 -0.19 -3.74
CA GLY A 491 13.42 1.25 -3.75
C GLY A 491 11.95 1.62 -3.53
N TRP A 492 11.03 0.66 -3.42
CA TRP A 492 9.62 0.93 -3.15
C TRP A 492 8.98 -0.13 -2.26
N ASN A 493 7.87 0.26 -1.63
CA ASN A 493 7.05 -0.54 -0.74
C ASN A 493 5.73 0.19 -0.49
N PHE A 494 4.64 -0.56 -0.45
CA PHE A 494 3.34 -0.11 0.03
C PHE A 494 2.62 -1.25 0.79
N GLY A 495 3.37 -2.07 1.53
CA GLY A 495 2.85 -3.21 2.26
C GLY A 495 2.43 -4.38 1.37
N ASP A 496 3.14 -4.61 0.26
CA ASP A 496 2.83 -5.73 -0.64
C ASP A 496 3.89 -6.83 -0.54
N GLY A 497 3.54 -7.91 0.16
CA GLY A 497 4.35 -9.12 0.30
C GLY A 497 4.75 -9.76 -1.03
N HIS A 498 4.05 -9.46 -2.13
CA HIS A 498 4.46 -9.93 -3.48
C HIS A 498 5.82 -9.38 -3.91
N MET A 499 6.33 -8.35 -3.25
CA MET A 499 7.63 -7.75 -3.52
C MET A 499 8.76 -8.25 -2.60
N HIS A 500 8.44 -8.88 -1.48
CA HIS A 500 9.42 -9.42 -0.51
C HIS A 500 9.16 -10.90 -0.18
N ASN A 501 8.78 -11.65 -1.22
CA ASN A 501 8.57 -13.09 -1.21
C ASN A 501 9.80 -13.86 -1.75
N GLU A 502 9.62 -15.13 -2.09
CA GLU A 502 10.66 -16.03 -2.59
C GLU A 502 11.44 -15.48 -3.80
N GLN A 503 10.83 -14.59 -4.61
CA GLN A 503 11.50 -13.94 -5.73
C GLN A 503 12.56 -12.93 -5.28
N LEU A 504 12.30 -12.16 -4.21
CA LEU A 504 13.29 -11.25 -3.64
C LEU A 504 14.38 -12.03 -2.91
N ILE A 505 14.01 -13.09 -2.18
CA ILE A 505 14.98 -13.99 -1.51
C ILE A 505 15.98 -14.52 -2.55
N ALA A 506 15.51 -15.09 -3.66
CA ALA A 506 16.37 -15.60 -4.73
C ALA A 506 17.25 -14.50 -5.37
N ALA A 507 16.69 -13.31 -5.61
CA ALA A 507 17.45 -12.19 -6.17
C ALA A 507 18.52 -11.65 -5.20
N MET A 508 18.28 -11.70 -3.89
CA MET A 508 19.28 -11.34 -2.89
C MET A 508 20.35 -12.44 -2.76
N GLN A 509 19.96 -13.72 -2.75
CA GLN A 509 20.92 -14.83 -2.71
C GLN A 509 21.90 -14.81 -3.90
N GLU A 510 21.40 -14.55 -5.11
CA GLU A 510 22.20 -14.40 -6.33
C GLU A 510 23.31 -13.33 -6.21
N ARG A 511 23.10 -12.29 -5.40
CA ARG A 511 24.01 -11.13 -5.25
C ARG A 511 24.89 -11.21 -4.02
N CYS A 512 24.35 -11.72 -2.93
CA CYS A 512 24.94 -11.67 -1.61
C CYS A 512 25.67 -12.96 -1.23
N GLY A 513 25.30 -14.11 -1.82
CA GLY A 513 25.89 -15.41 -1.49
C GLY A 513 25.75 -15.73 0.01
N PHE A 514 24.51 -15.75 0.51
CA PHE A 514 24.28 -16.14 1.89
C PHE A 514 24.60 -17.62 2.09
N GLU A 515 25.07 -17.93 3.28
CA GLU A 515 25.35 -19.27 3.78
C GLU A 515 24.13 -19.83 4.53
N PRO A 516 24.03 -21.17 4.70
CA PRO A 516 22.93 -21.78 5.45
C PRO A 516 22.80 -21.19 6.86
N GLY A 517 21.61 -20.72 7.22
CA GLY A 517 21.33 -20.09 8.50
C GLY A 517 21.71 -18.61 8.62
N GLU A 518 22.25 -17.95 7.60
CA GLU A 518 22.49 -16.50 7.66
C GLU A 518 21.21 -15.66 7.51
N VAL A 519 20.26 -16.14 6.69
CA VAL A 519 18.99 -15.44 6.40
C VAL A 519 17.83 -16.44 6.41
N ARG A 520 17.05 -16.43 7.49
CA ARG A 520 15.84 -17.25 7.67
C ARG A 520 14.60 -16.37 7.57
N VAL A 521 13.73 -16.64 6.60
CA VAL A 521 12.56 -15.82 6.27
C VAL A 521 11.27 -16.56 6.60
N VAL A 522 10.42 -15.94 7.42
CA VAL A 522 9.01 -16.32 7.59
C VAL A 522 8.20 -15.66 6.48
N LEU A 523 7.46 -16.43 5.69
CA LEU A 523 6.46 -15.93 4.75
C LEU A 523 5.06 -16.33 5.21
N LEU A 524 4.15 -15.36 5.35
CA LEU A 524 2.76 -15.56 5.70
C LEU A 524 1.86 -15.02 4.57
N ASP A 525 1.12 -15.91 3.91
CA ASP A 525 0.15 -15.52 2.89
C ASP A 525 -1.08 -14.86 3.55
N ALA A 526 -1.70 -13.90 2.86
CA ALA A 526 -3.01 -13.40 3.24
C ALA A 526 -4.08 -14.51 3.23
N GLN A 527 -5.09 -14.33 4.07
CA GLN A 527 -6.27 -15.19 4.17
C GLN A 527 -7.07 -15.15 2.86
N PRO A 528 -7.28 -16.28 2.16
CA PRO A 528 -8.28 -16.36 1.10
C PRO A 528 -9.69 -16.19 1.70
N ILE A 529 -10.56 -15.39 1.08
CA ILE A 529 -11.86 -15.00 1.66
C ILE A 529 -12.74 -16.22 2.06
N HIS A 530 -12.59 -17.34 1.36
CA HIS A 530 -13.32 -18.58 1.58
C HIS A 530 -12.66 -19.57 2.57
N ARG A 531 -11.56 -19.22 3.24
CA ARG A 531 -10.82 -20.11 4.17
C ARG A 531 -10.52 -19.41 5.49
N GLN A 532 -10.75 -20.07 6.64
CA GLN A 532 -10.49 -19.50 7.97
C GLN A 532 -9.04 -19.74 8.47
N ARG A 533 -8.06 -19.74 7.56
CA ARG A 533 -6.64 -19.98 7.85
C ARG A 533 -5.73 -19.17 6.92
N GLN A 534 -4.51 -18.88 7.38
CA GLN A 534 -3.41 -18.33 6.57
C GLN A 534 -2.34 -19.43 6.41
N GLU A 535 -1.83 -19.61 5.19
CA GLU A 535 -0.74 -20.55 4.90
C GLU A 535 0.61 -19.83 5.17
N TYR A 536 1.61 -20.55 5.64
CA TYR A 536 2.97 -20.02 5.85
C TYR A 536 4.04 -20.93 5.25
N ARG A 537 5.22 -20.36 5.03
CA ARG A 537 6.46 -21.04 4.65
C ARG A 537 7.63 -20.47 5.44
N LEU A 538 8.58 -21.32 5.81
CA LEU A 538 9.87 -20.93 6.35
C LEU A 538 10.93 -21.25 5.29
N VAL A 539 11.70 -20.23 4.90
CA VAL A 539 12.70 -20.30 3.82
C VAL A 539 14.03 -19.85 4.36
N ASP A 540 15.07 -20.65 4.13
CA ASP A 540 16.46 -20.24 4.27
C ASP A 540 16.93 -19.72 2.90
N ALA A 541 17.61 -18.58 2.86
CA ALA A 541 17.96 -17.96 1.59
C ALA A 541 18.98 -18.77 0.76
N ALA A 542 19.80 -19.59 1.41
CA ALA A 542 20.81 -20.43 0.77
C ALA A 542 20.26 -21.81 0.35
N THR A 543 19.41 -22.40 1.19
CA THR A 543 18.96 -23.82 1.06
C THR A 543 17.50 -24.01 0.68
N GLY A 544 16.66 -22.97 0.75
CA GLY A 544 15.27 -22.97 0.27
C GLY A 544 14.20 -23.18 1.34
N GLU A 545 12.99 -23.61 0.91
CA GLU A 545 11.86 -23.89 1.81
C GLU A 545 12.17 -25.11 2.68
N PHE A 546 12.17 -24.94 4.01
CA PHE A 546 12.43 -26.03 4.98
C PHE A 546 11.21 -26.37 5.85
N GLU A 547 10.18 -25.53 5.91
CA GLU A 547 8.90 -25.86 6.56
C GLU A 547 7.74 -25.14 5.86
N ARG A 548 6.56 -25.79 5.81
CA ARG A 548 5.30 -25.12 5.46
C ARG A 548 4.10 -25.69 6.22
N GLY A 549 3.09 -24.84 6.39
CA GLY A 549 1.88 -25.20 7.12
C GLY A 549 0.84 -24.09 7.11
N PHE A 550 -0.05 -24.09 8.10
CA PHE A 550 -1.04 -23.03 8.29
C PHE A 550 -1.25 -22.65 9.76
N VAL A 551 -1.77 -21.45 9.96
CA VAL A 551 -2.29 -20.93 11.23
C VAL A 551 -3.79 -20.60 11.07
N ARG A 552 -4.60 -20.84 12.10
CA ARG A 552 -6.04 -20.53 12.02
C ARG A 552 -6.30 -19.07 12.38
N VAL A 553 -7.22 -18.42 11.66
CA VAL A 553 -7.59 -17.02 11.94
C VAL A 553 -8.23 -16.89 13.33
N ALA A 554 -8.99 -17.89 13.77
CA ALA A 554 -9.58 -17.94 15.11
C ALA A 554 -8.54 -17.87 16.24
N ASP A 555 -7.36 -18.46 16.05
CA ASP A 555 -6.28 -18.48 17.05
C ASP A 555 -5.49 -17.17 17.09
N MET A 556 -5.38 -16.47 15.96
CA MET A 556 -4.74 -15.15 15.89
C MET A 556 -5.59 -14.06 16.54
N VAL A 557 -6.89 -14.01 16.26
CA VAL A 557 -7.75 -12.88 16.70
C VAL A 557 -8.07 -12.87 18.20
N THR A 558 -7.88 -13.98 18.90
CA THR A 558 -8.16 -14.10 20.34
C THR A 558 -6.99 -13.70 21.23
N ARG A 559 -5.80 -13.45 20.65
CA ARG A 559 -4.51 -13.28 21.35
C ARG A 559 -4.05 -11.82 21.53
N GLN A 560 -3.33 -11.57 22.62
CA GLN A 560 -2.71 -10.26 22.91
C GLN A 560 -1.54 -9.94 21.96
N PRO A 561 -1.22 -8.65 21.72
CA PRO A 561 -0.10 -8.21 20.87
C PRO A 561 1.24 -8.89 21.15
N TRP A 562 1.53 -9.14 22.43
CA TRP A 562 2.76 -9.77 22.92
C TRP A 562 2.65 -11.31 23.06
N ALA A 563 1.65 -11.95 22.47
CA ALA A 563 1.55 -13.40 22.44
C ALA A 563 2.17 -13.96 21.14
N ASP A 564 3.11 -14.88 21.30
CA ASP A 564 3.91 -15.56 20.27
C ASP A 564 3.78 -17.09 20.35
N ASP A 565 2.62 -17.56 20.82
CA ASP A 565 2.24 -18.95 21.05
C ASP A 565 1.13 -19.46 20.09
N VAL A 566 0.96 -18.85 18.91
CA VAL A 566 -0.12 -19.24 17.96
C VAL A 566 0.06 -20.71 17.55
N PRO A 567 -0.96 -21.57 17.68
CA PRO A 567 -0.89 -22.95 17.21
C PRO A 567 -0.55 -23.03 15.71
N VAL A 568 0.57 -23.68 15.42
CA VAL A 568 1.09 -23.90 14.07
C VAL A 568 0.75 -25.31 13.62
N HIS A 569 0.10 -25.45 12.46
CA HIS A 569 -0.20 -26.73 11.84
C HIS A 569 0.76 -26.99 10.68
N VAL A 570 1.88 -27.65 10.96
CA VAL A 570 2.85 -28.08 9.95
C VAL A 570 2.17 -29.08 9.01
N THR A 571 2.34 -28.88 7.70
CA THR A 571 1.88 -29.84 6.66
C THR A 571 3.03 -30.51 5.93
N TRP A 572 4.22 -29.89 5.98
CA TRP A 572 5.48 -30.48 5.51
C TRP A 572 6.65 -29.79 6.21
N SER A 573 7.70 -30.55 6.50
CA SER A 573 9.00 -30.05 6.95
C SER A 573 10.09 -30.86 6.24
N ALA A 574 11.24 -30.24 5.99
CA ALA A 574 12.41 -30.97 5.54
C ALA A 574 12.85 -31.94 6.65
N SER A 575 13.08 -33.19 6.29
CA SER A 575 13.73 -34.14 7.21
C SER A 575 15.08 -33.54 7.62
N ALA A 576 15.39 -33.53 8.91
CA ALA A 576 16.73 -33.22 9.38
C ALA A 576 17.67 -34.29 8.80
N THR A 577 18.40 -33.94 7.74
CA THR A 577 19.45 -34.79 7.18
C THR A 577 20.54 -34.85 8.23
N THR A 578 20.59 -35.94 8.99
CA THR A 578 21.73 -36.25 9.86
C THR A 578 22.98 -36.38 8.98
N ALA A 579 23.82 -35.34 9.04
CA ALA A 579 25.17 -35.32 8.49
C ALA A 579 26.17 -35.58 9.63
#